data_AF-A0A0R3D2R8-F1
#
_entry.id   AF-A0A0R3D2R8-F1
#
_cell.length_a   1.000
_cell.length_b   1.000
_cell.length_c   1.000
_cell.angle_alpha   90.00
_cell.angle_beta   90.00
_cell.angle_gamma   90.00
#
_symmetry.space_group_name_H-M   'P 1'
#
loop_
_entity.id
_entity.type
_entity.pdbx_description
1 polymer ?
#
loop_
_entity_poly.entity_id
_entity_poly.type
_entity_poly.pdbx_seq_one_letter_code
_entity_poly.pdbx_strand_id
1 'polypeptide(L)'
;MPNIDPGVEHKRTAILVVHGIGSQRALETVRGVIRGVWHNEGNPDDKANKLWTHPEKSGVDIDLTVMTTSEVPGSADKRVADFHELYWAHLMSETKAVAVLLWLYELCRKGPVMRTGLNALWWTASIFLCLMNLSFAVLAIRGVLLFSETSAQNILIAPLLLILCSLVFGLCVALKWQALRLVPWLAAFCVAGFAAGLGYLWLEGTFPGGNGFLDGAEILTLIGLPTLYALLTTYLVMGQQGLRAFWRTLAVSLLMSLAFIWADQYWYDRSLAETVLKAWPWGLNSPWSAPIAFGVIGIYLAANGAFLQPYLGDAARYFRGSPANVAVRRAIRKEAVDTLARLHESGRYDRIVVVAHSLGTVVAYDMLRAYFSRICDELPPVTLLGQEFLDVDGAPWQPEKVATHEEKVELRRKARQLIANIADVTVRRPVEQREFKSWLVTDFVTLGSALSHAYFLMCEEAKDPDTAEKDGHERLRADFRRRVEEREFPTCPPKRLQQDGLLAFDNPRKKIRQIHHGALFGLTRWTNIYFPIEQIFWGDVIGGPLAPIFGRHIVDLPVSTRLAGGADFFTHTAYWNVDRKPDTWKAPHLAALRDAINLSDETTTIGFISRGEDAPGEPG
;
A
#
# COMPACT_ATOMS: atom_id res chain seq x y z
N MET A 1 -38.08 -22.95 -8.27
CA MET A 1 -37.51 -22.89 -6.91
C MET A 1 -37.25 -24.33 -6.47
N PRO A 2 -36.03 -24.72 -6.03
CA PRO A 2 -35.93 -25.93 -5.25
C PRO A 2 -36.66 -25.68 -3.93
N ASN A 3 -37.49 -26.64 -3.55
CA ASN A 3 -38.26 -26.68 -2.32
C ASN A 3 -37.27 -26.66 -1.15
N ILE A 4 -37.09 -25.50 -0.50
CA ILE A 4 -36.25 -25.41 0.70
C ILE A 4 -37.12 -25.97 1.83
N ASP A 5 -36.87 -27.23 2.16
CA ASP A 5 -37.52 -27.93 3.26
C ASP A 5 -37.28 -27.16 4.57
N PRO A 6 -38.31 -26.65 5.25
CA PRO A 6 -38.17 -25.85 6.46
C PRO A 6 -37.67 -26.64 7.69
N GLY A 7 -37.43 -27.95 7.55
CA GLY A 7 -37.09 -28.85 8.67
C GLY A 7 -35.60 -29.23 8.82
N VAL A 8 -34.71 -28.88 7.88
CA VAL A 8 -33.26 -29.16 8.00
C VAL A 8 -32.51 -27.84 7.99
N GLU A 9 -31.96 -27.47 9.15
CA GLU A 9 -31.12 -26.27 9.30
C GLU A 9 -29.78 -26.50 8.60
N HIS A 10 -29.76 -26.38 7.27
CA HIS A 10 -28.53 -26.52 6.49
C HIS A 10 -27.54 -25.43 6.90
N LYS A 11 -26.37 -25.84 7.38
CA LYS A 11 -25.26 -24.94 7.69
C LYS A 11 -24.86 -24.17 6.43
N ARG A 12 -24.56 -22.87 6.56
CA ARG A 12 -24.16 -22.02 5.44
C ARG A 12 -22.85 -21.31 5.72
N THR A 13 -22.03 -21.20 4.69
CA THR A 13 -20.79 -20.41 4.70
C THR A 13 -21.00 -19.12 3.92
N ALA A 14 -20.65 -17.98 4.52
CA ALA A 14 -20.53 -16.73 3.79
C ALA A 14 -19.07 -16.54 3.33
N ILE A 15 -18.87 -16.25 2.04
CA ILE A 15 -17.59 -15.86 1.48
C ILE A 15 -17.68 -14.37 1.16
N LEU A 16 -17.00 -13.55 1.96
CA LEU A 16 -16.93 -12.10 1.75
C LEU A 16 -15.68 -11.77 0.94
N VAL A 17 -15.88 -11.39 -0.31
CA VAL A 17 -14.81 -10.96 -1.21
C VAL A 17 -14.64 -9.45 -1.12
N VAL A 18 -13.44 -9.00 -0.76
CA VAL A 18 -13.06 -7.59 -0.71
C VAL A 18 -12.14 -7.30 -1.89
N HIS A 19 -12.67 -6.56 -2.86
CA HIS A 19 -11.96 -6.28 -4.09
C HIS A 19 -10.77 -5.33 -3.86
N GLY A 20 -9.83 -5.37 -4.81
CA GLY A 20 -8.62 -4.57 -4.81
C GLY A 20 -8.79 -3.15 -5.33
N ILE A 21 -7.66 -2.51 -5.61
CA ILE A 21 -7.57 -1.13 -6.10
C ILE A 21 -8.06 -0.98 -7.55
N GLY A 22 -8.56 0.20 -7.89
CA GLY A 22 -8.94 0.57 -9.25
C GLY A 22 -10.45 0.62 -9.46
N SER A 23 -10.84 1.18 -10.60
CA SER A 23 -12.23 1.29 -11.06
C SER A 23 -12.80 -0.06 -11.53
N GLN A 24 -12.73 -1.09 -10.68
CA GLN A 24 -13.28 -2.41 -10.96
C GLN A 24 -14.80 -2.32 -11.05
N ARG A 25 -15.37 -3.07 -12.00
CA ARG A 25 -16.83 -3.14 -12.10
C ARG A 25 -17.36 -3.95 -10.93
N ALA A 26 -18.50 -3.55 -10.39
CA ALA A 26 -19.17 -4.33 -9.36
C ALA A 26 -19.37 -5.79 -9.83
N LEU A 27 -19.14 -6.72 -8.91
CA LEU A 27 -19.19 -8.17 -9.05
C LEU A 27 -18.10 -8.79 -9.94
N GLU A 28 -17.14 -8.02 -10.45
CA GLU A 28 -16.09 -8.54 -11.33
C GLU A 28 -15.14 -9.46 -10.56
N THR A 29 -14.64 -9.00 -9.42
CA THR A 29 -13.68 -9.76 -8.60
C THR A 29 -14.33 -10.98 -7.97
N VAL A 30 -15.53 -10.85 -7.40
CA VAL A 30 -16.26 -12.01 -6.83
C VAL A 30 -16.56 -13.08 -7.90
N ARG A 31 -16.95 -12.70 -9.13
CA ARG A 31 -17.14 -13.66 -10.23
C ARG A 31 -15.83 -14.34 -10.63
N GLY A 32 -14.73 -13.61 -10.62
CA GLY A 32 -13.39 -14.16 -10.83
C GLY A 32 -13.06 -15.24 -9.80
N VAL A 33 -13.24 -14.94 -8.51
CA VAL A 33 -13.03 -15.88 -7.41
C VAL A 33 -13.95 -17.11 -7.54
N ILE A 34 -15.24 -16.92 -7.85
CA ILE A 34 -16.19 -18.02 -8.09
C ILE A 34 -15.70 -18.90 -9.25
N ARG A 35 -15.21 -18.34 -10.36
CA ARG A 35 -14.60 -19.10 -11.45
C ARG A 35 -13.40 -19.92 -11.00
N GLY A 36 -12.53 -19.34 -10.19
CA GLY A 36 -11.35 -20.05 -9.69
C GLY A 36 -11.70 -21.20 -8.74
N VAL A 37 -12.78 -21.07 -7.95
CA VAL A 37 -12.98 -21.92 -6.75
C VAL A 37 -14.17 -22.88 -6.88
N TRP A 38 -15.23 -22.47 -7.58
CA TRP A 38 -16.47 -23.24 -7.70
C TRP A 38 -16.60 -23.98 -9.03
N HIS A 39 -16.15 -23.37 -10.14
CA HIS A 39 -16.27 -23.98 -11.46
C HIS A 39 -15.15 -25.03 -11.70
N ASN A 40 -15.48 -26.06 -12.47
CA ASN A 40 -14.57 -27.15 -12.86
C ASN A 40 -14.17 -27.03 -14.34
N GLU A 41 -13.03 -27.64 -14.70
CA GLU A 41 -12.56 -27.74 -16.08
C GLU A 41 -13.61 -28.48 -16.93
N GLY A 42 -14.26 -27.77 -17.87
CA GLY A 42 -15.02 -28.38 -18.97
C GLY A 42 -16.53 -28.16 -19.03
N ASN A 43 -17.21 -27.68 -17.98
CA ASN A 43 -18.62 -27.27 -18.11
C ASN A 43 -19.12 -26.36 -16.97
N PRO A 44 -19.32 -25.05 -17.18
CA PRO A 44 -19.94 -24.17 -16.19
C PRO A 44 -21.42 -24.50 -15.94
N ASP A 45 -22.08 -25.26 -16.83
CA ASP A 45 -23.47 -25.72 -16.71
C ASP A 45 -23.60 -27.12 -16.09
N ASP A 46 -22.54 -27.65 -15.46
CA ASP A 46 -22.64 -28.90 -14.70
C ASP A 46 -23.75 -28.78 -13.65
N LYS A 47 -24.68 -29.75 -13.65
CA LYS A 47 -25.81 -29.79 -12.72
C LYS A 47 -25.36 -29.83 -11.26
N ALA A 48 -24.13 -30.29 -10.99
CA ALA A 48 -23.54 -30.30 -9.66
C ALA A 48 -23.06 -28.91 -9.18
N ASN A 49 -22.74 -28.00 -10.10
CA ASN A 49 -22.11 -26.70 -9.79
C ASN A 49 -23.03 -25.51 -10.10
N LYS A 50 -24.32 -25.62 -9.76
CA LYS A 50 -25.29 -24.54 -10.02
C LYS A 50 -24.98 -23.31 -9.17
N LEU A 51 -25.16 -22.14 -9.78
CA LEU A 51 -25.01 -20.84 -9.15
C LEU A 51 -26.28 -20.01 -9.37
N TRP A 52 -26.86 -19.47 -8.31
CA TRP A 52 -27.99 -18.56 -8.37
C TRP A 52 -27.57 -17.16 -7.99
N THR A 53 -28.02 -16.19 -8.75
CA THR A 53 -27.78 -14.77 -8.49
C THR A 53 -29.09 -14.13 -8.05
N HIS A 54 -29.09 -13.45 -6.92
CA HIS A 54 -30.29 -12.85 -6.34
C HIS A 54 -29.94 -11.63 -5.48
N PRO A 55 -30.85 -10.65 -5.34
CA PRO A 55 -30.62 -9.51 -4.45
C PRO A 55 -30.59 -9.95 -2.98
N GLU A 56 -29.78 -9.27 -2.17
CA GLU A 56 -29.72 -9.50 -0.73
C GLU A 56 -31.06 -9.15 -0.07
N LYS A 57 -31.64 -10.14 0.65
CA LYS A 57 -33.00 -10.05 1.20
C LYS A 57 -33.14 -9.12 2.40
N SER A 58 -32.04 -8.69 3.02
CA SER A 58 -32.06 -7.84 4.21
C SER A 58 -32.48 -6.38 3.94
N GLY A 59 -32.62 -5.97 2.68
CA GLY A 59 -33.35 -4.76 2.28
C GLY A 59 -32.67 -3.42 2.60
N VAL A 60 -31.40 -3.41 3.00
CA VAL A 60 -30.67 -2.18 3.40
C VAL A 60 -29.64 -1.72 2.36
N ASP A 61 -29.30 -2.53 1.36
CA ASP A 61 -28.50 -2.13 0.20
C ASP A 61 -29.05 -2.76 -1.08
N ILE A 62 -29.49 -1.93 -2.02
CA ILE A 62 -30.17 -2.34 -3.26
C ILE A 62 -29.17 -2.94 -4.27
N ASP A 63 -27.86 -2.75 -4.06
CA ASP A 63 -26.79 -3.08 -5.03
C ASP A 63 -25.94 -4.32 -4.68
N LEU A 64 -26.15 -4.96 -3.52
CA LEU A 64 -25.40 -6.16 -3.13
C LEU A 64 -26.08 -7.42 -3.66
N THR A 65 -25.75 -7.75 -4.90
CA THR A 65 -26.14 -9.03 -5.50
C THR A 65 -25.37 -10.17 -4.83
N VAL A 66 -26.08 -11.16 -4.30
CA VAL A 66 -25.50 -12.36 -3.68
C VAL A 66 -25.53 -13.52 -4.68
N MET A 67 -24.43 -14.26 -4.74
CA MET A 67 -24.30 -15.46 -5.57
C MET A 67 -24.24 -16.71 -4.67
N THR A 68 -25.26 -17.56 -4.75
CA THR A 68 -25.40 -18.75 -3.91
C THR A 68 -25.14 -20.01 -4.72
N THR A 69 -24.33 -20.92 -4.20
CA THR A 69 -24.03 -22.21 -4.82
C THR A 69 -25.11 -23.25 -4.57
N SER A 70 -25.08 -24.37 -5.28
CA SER A 70 -25.67 -25.63 -4.80
C SER A 70 -24.90 -26.19 -3.60
N GLU A 71 -25.40 -27.30 -3.04
CA GLU A 71 -24.71 -28.03 -1.98
C GLU A 71 -23.24 -28.26 -2.37
N VAL A 72 -22.32 -27.88 -1.48
CA VAL A 72 -20.89 -27.98 -1.76
C VAL A 72 -20.50 -29.45 -1.81
N PRO A 73 -19.95 -29.94 -2.93
CA PRO A 73 -19.50 -31.33 -3.04
C PRO A 73 -18.45 -31.65 -1.97
N GLY A 74 -18.54 -32.84 -1.36
CA GLY A 74 -17.59 -33.27 -0.33
C GLY A 74 -17.83 -32.69 1.07
N SER A 75 -18.78 -31.75 1.24
CA SER A 75 -19.12 -31.25 2.57
C SER A 75 -19.87 -32.31 3.40
N ALA A 76 -19.46 -32.50 4.64
CA ALA A 76 -20.09 -33.46 5.56
C ALA A 76 -21.53 -33.07 5.93
N ASP A 77 -21.84 -31.77 5.93
CA ASP A 77 -23.11 -31.18 6.35
C ASP A 77 -24.00 -30.72 5.18
N LYS A 78 -23.61 -31.04 3.93
CA LYS A 78 -24.29 -30.59 2.71
C LYS A 78 -24.48 -29.06 2.69
N ARG A 79 -23.49 -28.31 3.19
CA ARG A 79 -23.55 -26.86 3.29
C ARG A 79 -23.65 -26.17 1.94
N VAL A 80 -24.17 -24.95 1.99
CA VAL A 80 -24.22 -24.05 0.84
C VAL A 80 -23.31 -22.84 1.08
N ALA A 81 -22.70 -22.33 0.01
CA ALA A 81 -21.85 -21.16 0.03
C ALA A 81 -22.56 -19.95 -0.59
N ASP A 82 -22.60 -18.84 0.15
CA ASP A 82 -23.09 -17.54 -0.32
C ASP A 82 -21.90 -16.59 -0.51
N PHE A 83 -21.69 -16.13 -1.74
CA PHE A 83 -20.66 -15.16 -2.08
C PHE A 83 -21.21 -13.74 -2.02
N HIS A 84 -20.54 -12.91 -1.21
CA HIS A 84 -20.79 -11.50 -0.99
C HIS A 84 -19.60 -10.68 -1.48
N GLU A 85 -19.83 -9.48 -1.98
CA GLU A 85 -18.77 -8.54 -2.31
C GLU A 85 -18.87 -7.29 -1.43
N LEU A 86 -17.75 -6.87 -0.84
CA LEU A 86 -17.62 -5.56 -0.23
C LEU A 86 -17.13 -4.57 -1.31
N TYR A 87 -18.06 -3.81 -1.89
CA TYR A 87 -17.77 -2.88 -2.99
C TYR A 87 -17.56 -1.45 -2.50
N TRP A 88 -16.30 -1.00 -2.39
CA TRP A 88 -15.96 0.32 -1.85
C TRP A 88 -15.42 1.31 -2.90
N ALA A 89 -15.22 0.89 -4.15
CA ALA A 89 -14.65 1.76 -5.20
C ALA A 89 -15.49 3.02 -5.47
N HIS A 90 -16.81 2.95 -5.27
CA HIS A 90 -17.72 4.10 -5.46
C HIS A 90 -17.41 5.27 -4.51
N LEU A 91 -16.92 4.97 -3.29
CA LEU A 91 -16.52 5.97 -2.29
C LEU A 91 -15.19 6.66 -2.65
N MET A 92 -14.46 6.14 -3.64
CA MET A 92 -13.13 6.61 -4.03
C MET A 92 -13.13 7.47 -5.30
N SER A 93 -14.30 7.73 -5.88
CA SER A 93 -14.44 8.60 -7.05
C SER A 93 -13.83 10.01 -6.83
N GLU A 94 -13.33 10.59 -7.92
CA GLU A 94 -12.81 11.98 -8.01
C GLU A 94 -11.38 12.26 -7.47
N THR A 95 -10.46 11.30 -7.54
CA THR A 95 -9.06 11.60 -7.16
C THR A 95 -8.43 12.63 -8.12
N LYS A 96 -8.10 13.81 -7.60
CA LYS A 96 -7.39 14.87 -8.37
C LYS A 96 -5.96 14.41 -8.68
N ALA A 97 -5.48 14.62 -9.91
CA ALA A 97 -4.11 14.29 -10.32
C ALA A 97 -3.03 14.88 -9.38
N VAL A 98 -3.28 16.09 -8.87
CA VAL A 98 -2.41 16.76 -7.89
C VAL A 98 -2.27 15.96 -6.59
N ALA A 99 -3.34 15.30 -6.13
CA ALA A 99 -3.28 14.49 -4.91
C ALA A 99 -2.37 13.27 -5.09
N VAL A 100 -2.41 12.63 -6.27
CA VAL A 100 -1.54 11.51 -6.64
C VAL A 100 -0.09 11.95 -6.71
N LEU A 101 0.19 13.09 -7.36
CA LEU A 101 1.54 13.66 -7.45
C LEU A 101 2.13 13.99 -6.07
N LEU A 102 1.34 14.64 -5.21
CA LEU A 102 1.77 14.96 -3.84
C LEU A 102 2.05 13.70 -3.01
N TRP A 103 1.25 12.64 -3.20
CA TRP A 103 1.49 11.37 -2.55
C TRP A 103 2.76 10.69 -3.06
N LEU A 104 3.02 10.69 -4.37
CA LEU A 104 4.28 10.20 -4.94
C LEU A 104 5.51 10.89 -4.32
N TYR A 105 5.47 12.21 -4.16
CA TYR A 105 6.53 12.94 -3.46
C TYR A 105 6.68 12.53 -1.99
N GLU A 106 5.55 12.28 -1.30
CA GLU A 106 5.54 11.77 0.07
C GLU A 106 6.17 10.37 0.18
N LEU A 107 5.89 9.49 -0.79
CA LEU A 107 6.51 8.18 -0.90
C LEU A 107 8.03 8.28 -1.15
N CYS A 108 8.44 9.16 -2.06
CA CYS A 108 9.85 9.42 -2.33
C CYS A 108 10.57 10.08 -1.14
N ARG A 109 9.86 10.76 -0.24
CA ARG A 109 10.48 11.31 0.98
C ARG A 109 10.88 10.22 1.97
N LYS A 110 10.09 9.15 2.10
CA LYS A 110 10.33 8.02 3.01
C LYS A 110 11.53 7.14 2.63
N GLY A 111 12.03 7.22 1.40
CA GLY A 111 13.22 6.48 0.95
C GLY A 111 12.96 5.07 0.39
N PRO A 112 14.00 4.39 -0.13
CA PRO A 112 13.92 3.03 -0.69
C PRO A 112 13.91 1.98 0.42
N VAL A 113 12.79 1.90 1.15
CA VAL A 113 12.60 1.01 2.32
C VAL A 113 11.84 -0.27 1.95
N MET A 114 11.52 -0.45 0.67
CA MET A 114 10.71 -1.56 0.18
C MET A 114 11.59 -2.77 -0.16
N ARG A 115 10.98 -3.86 -0.61
CA ARG A 115 11.72 -5.01 -1.15
C ARG A 115 12.47 -4.65 -2.44
N THR A 116 13.49 -5.43 -2.78
CA THR A 116 14.44 -5.16 -3.88
C THR A 116 13.77 -4.75 -5.20
N GLY A 117 12.71 -5.45 -5.63
CA GLY A 117 11.96 -5.10 -6.84
C GLY A 117 11.24 -3.75 -6.78
N LEU A 118 10.64 -3.42 -5.62
CA LEU A 118 9.92 -2.17 -5.42
C LEU A 118 10.88 -1.00 -5.11
N ASN A 119 12.09 -1.27 -4.60
CA ASN A 119 13.16 -0.28 -4.50
C ASN A 119 13.62 0.20 -5.88
N ALA A 120 13.70 -0.69 -6.87
CA ALA A 120 13.97 -0.29 -8.25
C ALA A 120 12.88 0.65 -8.78
N LEU A 121 11.60 0.30 -8.56
CA LEU A 121 10.47 1.16 -8.91
C LEU A 121 10.54 2.52 -8.20
N TRP A 122 10.93 2.53 -6.92
CA TRP A 122 11.12 3.75 -6.13
C TRP A 122 12.22 4.63 -6.73
N TRP A 123 13.35 4.06 -7.14
CA TRP A 123 14.43 4.82 -7.79
C TRP A 123 13.97 5.39 -9.13
N THR A 124 13.29 4.59 -9.95
CA THR A 124 12.73 5.04 -11.23
C THR A 124 11.74 6.18 -11.03
N ALA A 125 10.80 6.04 -10.10
CA ALA A 125 9.83 7.07 -9.76
C ALA A 125 10.51 8.35 -9.22
N SER A 126 11.49 8.20 -8.33
CA SER A 126 12.22 9.34 -7.75
C SER A 126 13.03 10.10 -8.79
N ILE A 127 13.75 9.39 -9.68
CA ILE A 127 14.47 10.00 -10.80
C ILE A 127 13.49 10.70 -11.74
N PHE A 128 12.35 10.07 -12.05
CA PHE A 128 11.31 10.67 -12.87
C PHE A 128 10.73 11.95 -12.25
N LEU A 129 10.48 11.97 -10.94
CA LEU A 129 10.04 13.19 -10.24
C LEU A 129 11.10 14.29 -10.24
N CYS A 130 12.39 13.94 -10.14
CA CYS A 130 13.48 14.91 -10.31
C CYS A 130 13.51 15.48 -11.75
N LEU A 131 13.29 14.64 -12.77
CA LEU A 131 13.15 15.07 -14.16
C LEU A 131 11.93 15.99 -14.35
N MET A 132 10.81 15.69 -13.68
CA MET A 132 9.64 16.57 -13.65
C MET A 132 9.96 17.93 -13.01
N ASN A 133 10.68 17.95 -11.88
CA ASN A 133 11.11 19.19 -11.22
C ASN A 133 12.02 20.03 -12.13
N LEU A 134 12.97 19.38 -12.83
CA LEU A 134 13.82 20.04 -13.82
C LEU A 134 13.02 20.59 -15.00
N SER A 135 12.06 19.81 -15.50
CA SER A 135 11.17 20.21 -16.61
C SER A 135 10.33 21.43 -16.24
N PHE A 136 9.71 21.42 -15.06
CA PHE A 136 8.96 22.56 -14.55
C PHE A 136 9.84 23.79 -14.32
N ALA A 137 11.04 23.62 -13.76
CA ALA A 137 11.98 24.71 -13.55
C ALA A 137 12.37 25.38 -14.87
N VAL A 138 12.74 24.59 -15.88
CA VAL A 138 13.11 25.07 -17.21
C VAL A 138 11.95 25.80 -17.87
N LEU A 139 10.76 25.20 -17.91
CA LEU A 139 9.61 25.83 -18.59
C LEU A 139 9.11 27.07 -17.85
N ALA A 140 9.11 27.07 -16.52
CA ALA A 140 8.71 28.24 -15.74
C ALA A 140 9.68 29.40 -15.97
N ILE A 141 10.99 29.17 -15.83
CA ILE A 141 11.99 30.22 -16.01
C ILE A 141 12.04 30.69 -17.47
N ARG A 142 11.94 29.77 -18.44
CA ARG A 142 11.85 30.12 -19.87
C ARG A 142 10.59 30.91 -20.19
N GLY A 143 9.46 30.58 -19.56
CA GLY A 143 8.23 31.36 -19.67
C GLY A 143 8.40 32.78 -19.14
N VAL A 144 9.08 32.95 -18.00
CA VAL A 144 9.42 34.27 -17.45
C VAL A 144 10.36 35.05 -18.38
N LEU A 145 11.40 34.41 -18.95
CA LEU A 145 12.29 35.04 -19.94
C LEU A 145 11.50 35.58 -21.13
N LEU A 146 10.65 34.73 -21.73
CA LEU A 146 9.88 35.09 -22.90
C LEU A 146 8.82 36.16 -22.61
N PHE A 147 8.20 36.11 -21.43
CA PHE A 147 7.16 37.06 -21.04
C PHE A 147 7.72 38.42 -20.61
N SER A 148 8.85 38.42 -19.91
CA SER A 148 9.44 39.65 -19.38
C SER A 148 10.24 40.44 -20.42
N GLU A 149 10.65 39.80 -21.53
CA GLU A 149 11.57 40.35 -22.53
C GLU A 149 12.85 40.96 -21.91
N THR A 150 13.22 40.50 -20.70
CA THR A 150 14.38 40.99 -19.97
C THR A 150 15.64 40.18 -20.25
N SER A 151 16.80 40.73 -19.92
CA SER A 151 18.05 39.97 -19.94
C SER A 151 17.97 38.80 -18.96
N ALA A 152 18.66 37.70 -19.26
CA ALA A 152 18.65 36.52 -18.40
C ALA A 152 19.07 36.86 -16.97
N GLN A 153 20.08 37.71 -16.82
CA GLN A 153 20.59 38.20 -15.54
C GLN A 153 19.51 38.87 -14.66
N ASN A 154 18.57 39.63 -15.27
CA ASN A 154 17.52 40.33 -14.51
C ASN A 154 16.55 39.38 -13.80
N ILE A 155 16.37 38.16 -14.31
CA ILE A 155 15.54 37.13 -13.67
C ILE A 155 16.12 36.68 -12.33
N LEU A 156 17.45 36.69 -12.19
CA LEU A 156 18.11 36.31 -10.96
C LEU A 156 18.21 37.50 -10.00
N ILE A 157 18.62 38.67 -10.51
CA ILE A 157 18.89 39.85 -9.69
C ILE A 157 17.62 40.41 -9.05
N ALA A 158 16.52 40.56 -9.81
CA ALA A 158 15.33 41.24 -9.31
C ALA A 158 14.66 40.53 -8.11
N PRO A 159 14.45 39.19 -8.14
CA PRO A 159 13.92 38.47 -6.97
C PRO A 159 14.88 38.48 -5.78
N LEU A 160 16.20 38.36 -6.02
CA LEU A 160 17.21 38.41 -4.94
C LEU A 160 17.20 39.76 -4.22
N LEU A 161 17.13 40.87 -4.97
CA LEU A 161 17.01 42.20 -4.40
C LEU A 161 15.71 42.37 -3.62
N LEU A 162 14.58 41.87 -4.15
CA LEU A 162 13.29 41.94 -3.45
C LEU A 162 13.32 41.16 -2.12
N ILE A 163 13.88 39.94 -2.13
CA ILE A 163 14.04 39.12 -0.94
C ILE A 163 14.95 39.81 0.07
N LEU A 164 16.10 40.33 -0.37
CA LEU A 164 17.05 41.05 0.49
C LEU A 164 16.40 42.30 1.11
N CYS A 165 15.68 43.11 0.31
CA CYS A 165 14.96 44.27 0.82
C CYS A 165 13.89 43.88 1.84
N SER A 166 13.14 42.80 1.58
CA SER A 166 12.13 42.27 2.50
C SER A 166 12.74 41.77 3.81
N LEU A 167 13.89 41.10 3.75
CA LEU A 167 14.63 40.63 4.93
C LEU A 167 15.20 41.79 5.74
N VAL A 168 15.79 42.80 5.09
CA VAL A 168 16.32 44.01 5.75
C VAL A 168 15.19 44.80 6.41
N PHE A 169 14.06 44.96 5.73
CA PHE A 169 12.88 45.59 6.30
C PHE A 169 12.34 44.79 7.50
N GLY A 170 12.23 43.46 7.36
CA GLY A 170 11.85 42.55 8.43
C GLY A 170 12.80 42.65 9.64
N LEU A 171 14.11 42.77 9.41
CA LEU A 171 15.11 42.96 10.46
C LEU A 171 14.91 44.31 11.17
N CYS A 172 14.66 45.39 10.42
CA CYS A 172 14.36 46.71 11.00
C CYS A 172 13.10 46.68 11.88
N VAL A 173 12.05 46.00 11.42
CA VAL A 173 10.81 45.79 12.19
C VAL A 173 11.09 44.95 13.43
N ALA A 174 11.82 43.84 13.31
CA ALA A 174 12.16 42.97 14.43
C ALA A 174 12.98 43.69 15.51
N LEU A 175 13.94 44.55 15.10
CA LEU A 175 14.71 45.40 16.00
C LEU A 175 13.83 46.46 16.66
N LYS A 176 12.93 47.11 15.91
CA LYS A 176 11.99 48.11 16.43
C LYS A 176 11.05 47.54 17.50
N TRP A 177 10.58 46.30 17.31
CA TRP A 177 9.61 45.64 18.20
C TRP A 177 10.28 44.66 19.20
N GLN A 178 11.60 44.71 19.35
CA GLN A 178 12.36 43.86 20.28
C GLN A 178 12.07 42.35 20.15
N ALA A 179 11.86 41.87 18.93
CA ALA A 179 11.65 40.45 18.64
C ALA A 179 12.99 39.68 18.65
N LEU A 180 13.65 39.63 19.81
CA LEU A 180 15.04 39.16 19.98
C LEU A 180 15.30 37.73 19.49
N ARG A 181 14.27 36.88 19.43
CA ARG A 181 14.38 35.52 18.87
C ARG A 181 14.49 35.47 17.34
N LEU A 182 13.95 36.48 16.64
CA LEU A 182 13.94 36.54 15.16
C LEU A 182 15.15 37.28 14.59
N VAL A 183 15.70 38.24 15.35
CA VAL A 183 16.85 39.06 14.96
C VAL A 183 18.05 38.23 14.44
N PRO A 184 18.54 37.18 15.14
CA PRO A 184 19.70 36.44 14.65
C PRO A 184 19.44 35.70 13.33
N TRP A 185 18.23 35.16 13.15
CA TRP A 185 17.84 34.50 11.90
C TRP A 185 17.76 35.48 10.73
N LEU A 186 17.07 36.61 10.91
CA LEU A 186 16.94 37.64 9.88
C LEU A 186 18.29 38.27 9.53
N ALA A 187 19.16 38.51 10.52
CA ALA A 187 20.52 39.00 10.29
C ALA A 187 21.35 37.98 9.49
N ALA A 188 21.29 36.70 9.85
CA ALA A 188 21.98 35.63 9.10
C ALA A 188 21.49 35.55 7.65
N PHE A 189 20.17 35.62 7.41
CA PHE A 189 19.62 35.63 6.05
C PHE A 189 20.04 36.87 5.25
N CYS A 190 20.10 38.06 5.87
CA CYS A 190 20.60 39.27 5.23
C CYS A 190 22.07 39.13 4.82
N VAL A 191 22.92 38.61 5.71
CA VAL A 191 24.35 38.37 5.43
C VAL A 191 24.51 37.37 4.28
N ALA A 192 23.75 36.27 4.30
CA ALA A 192 23.77 35.28 3.22
C ALA A 192 23.32 35.87 1.88
N GLY A 193 22.26 36.69 1.86
CA GLY A 193 21.80 37.37 0.66
C GLY A 193 22.83 38.36 0.11
N PHE A 194 23.49 39.13 0.98
CA PHE A 194 24.56 40.06 0.59
C PHE A 194 25.78 39.31 0.04
N ALA A 195 26.19 38.22 0.68
CA ALA A 195 27.28 37.36 0.21
C ALA A 195 26.96 36.74 -1.16
N ALA A 196 25.71 36.31 -1.39
CA ALA A 196 25.28 35.81 -2.70
C ALA A 196 25.35 36.90 -3.78
N GLY A 197 24.94 38.13 -3.46
CA GLY A 197 25.07 39.29 -4.36
C GLY A 197 26.53 39.63 -4.70
N LEU A 198 27.41 39.61 -3.70
CA LEU A 198 28.85 39.80 -3.93
C LEU A 198 29.47 38.66 -4.76
N GLY A 199 29.05 37.42 -4.52
CA GLY A 199 29.48 36.27 -5.31
C GLY A 199 29.07 36.39 -6.78
N TYR A 200 27.86 36.89 -7.05
CA TYR A 200 27.40 37.17 -8.41
C TYR A 200 28.29 38.22 -9.11
N LEU A 201 28.53 39.36 -8.47
CA LEU A 201 29.36 40.43 -9.02
C LEU A 201 30.82 40.00 -9.22
N TRP A 202 31.34 39.19 -8.31
CA TRP A 202 32.67 38.60 -8.44
C TRP A 202 32.77 37.69 -9.67
N LEU A 203 31.73 36.88 -9.92
CA LEU A 203 31.69 35.93 -11.02
C LEU A 203 31.55 36.63 -12.38
N GLU A 204 30.75 37.70 -12.44
CA GLU A 204 30.65 38.61 -13.59
C GLU A 204 32.00 39.29 -13.89
N GLY A 205 32.68 39.80 -12.86
CA GLY A 205 33.98 40.47 -13.01
C GLY A 205 35.15 39.53 -13.33
N THR A 206 35.09 38.27 -12.90
CA THR A 206 36.16 37.28 -13.12
C THR A 206 36.06 36.60 -14.49
N PHE A 207 34.84 36.44 -15.00
CA PHE A 207 34.57 35.87 -16.32
C PHE A 207 33.78 36.84 -17.20
N PRO A 208 34.38 37.99 -17.59
CA PRO A 208 33.74 38.93 -18.49
C PRO A 208 33.60 38.28 -19.87
N GLY A 209 32.36 38.14 -20.34
CA GLY A 209 32.05 37.54 -21.64
C GLY A 209 32.72 38.29 -22.81
N GLY A 210 33.00 37.58 -23.89
CA GLY A 210 33.67 38.15 -25.08
C GLY A 210 33.67 37.22 -26.29
N ASN A 211 33.72 37.79 -27.50
CA ASN A 211 33.79 37.07 -28.80
C ASN A 211 32.85 35.84 -28.92
N GLY A 212 31.56 36.01 -28.60
CA GLY A 212 30.55 34.95 -28.72
C GLY A 212 30.45 34.00 -27.53
N PHE A 213 31.23 34.21 -26.47
CA PHE A 213 31.11 33.49 -25.20
C PHE A 213 30.25 34.25 -24.19
N LEU A 214 29.33 33.51 -23.55
CA LEU A 214 28.50 33.99 -22.45
C LEU A 214 29.38 34.41 -21.27
N ASP A 215 29.05 35.51 -20.60
CA ASP A 215 29.70 35.87 -19.34
C ASP A 215 29.38 34.85 -18.24
N GLY A 216 30.18 34.82 -17.17
CA GLY A 216 29.98 33.87 -16.09
C GLY A 216 28.60 33.95 -15.43
N ALA A 217 28.03 35.16 -15.34
CA ALA A 217 26.72 35.40 -14.74
C ALA A 217 25.57 34.90 -15.63
N GLU A 218 25.71 35.01 -16.95
CA GLU A 218 24.82 34.43 -17.95
C GLU A 218 24.90 32.91 -17.92
N ILE A 219 26.08 32.31 -17.77
CA ILE A 219 26.22 30.85 -17.61
C ILE A 219 25.50 30.38 -16.34
N LEU A 220 25.70 31.07 -15.22
CA LEU A 220 25.01 30.77 -13.96
C LEU A 220 23.49 30.85 -14.12
N THR A 221 23.00 31.83 -14.87
CA THR A 221 21.56 32.07 -15.03
C THR A 221 20.91 31.15 -16.07
N LEU A 222 21.56 30.91 -17.20
CA LEU A 222 21.03 30.11 -18.29
C LEU A 222 21.17 28.60 -18.03
N ILE A 223 22.22 28.17 -17.33
CA ILE A 223 22.49 26.74 -17.09
C ILE A 223 22.28 26.37 -15.61
N GLY A 224 22.78 27.20 -14.70
CA GLY A 224 22.74 26.93 -13.26
C GLY A 224 21.36 27.09 -12.63
N LEU A 225 20.63 28.17 -12.95
CA LEU A 225 19.40 28.55 -12.26
C LEU A 225 18.28 27.49 -12.31
N PRO A 226 17.93 26.88 -13.47
CA PRO A 226 16.90 25.84 -13.50
C PRO A 226 17.31 24.61 -12.68
N THR A 227 18.60 24.24 -12.74
CA THR A 227 19.14 23.10 -11.99
C THR A 227 19.10 23.36 -10.48
N LEU A 228 19.47 24.56 -10.04
CA LEU A 228 19.43 24.99 -8.64
C LEU A 228 18.00 25.06 -8.10
N TYR A 229 17.07 25.62 -8.89
CA TYR A 229 15.66 25.68 -8.52
C TYR A 229 15.05 24.27 -8.37
N ALA A 230 15.35 23.37 -9.31
CA ALA A 230 14.91 21.98 -9.24
C ALA A 230 15.53 21.23 -8.05
N LEU A 231 16.81 21.49 -7.74
CA LEU A 231 17.50 20.93 -6.57
C LEU A 231 16.81 21.34 -5.27
N LEU A 232 16.56 22.66 -5.10
CA LEU A 232 15.90 23.20 -3.91
C LEU A 232 14.48 22.65 -3.77
N THR A 233 13.72 22.65 -4.87
CA THR A 233 12.36 22.08 -4.90
C THR A 233 12.38 20.60 -4.51
N THR A 234 13.32 19.83 -5.05
CA THR A 234 13.50 18.41 -4.73
C THR A 234 13.85 18.21 -3.26
N TYR A 235 14.73 19.03 -2.69
CA TYR A 235 15.06 18.96 -1.26
C TYR A 235 13.85 19.27 -0.38
N LEU A 236 13.10 20.33 -0.68
CA LEU A 236 11.91 20.72 0.09
C LEU A 236 10.82 19.64 0.02
N VAL A 237 10.64 19.02 -1.14
CA VAL A 237 9.52 18.11 -1.39
C VAL A 237 9.89 16.64 -1.13
N MET A 238 11.14 16.21 -1.29
CA MET A 238 11.56 14.80 -1.14
C MET A 238 12.66 14.60 -0.08
N GLY A 239 13.12 15.66 0.58
CA GLY A 239 14.13 15.58 1.64
C GLY A 239 15.48 15.05 1.17
N GLN A 240 16.23 14.42 2.08
CA GLN A 240 17.58 13.91 1.81
C GLN A 240 17.60 12.76 0.79
N GLN A 241 16.58 11.92 0.77
CA GLN A 241 16.48 10.82 -0.20
C GLN A 241 16.24 11.36 -1.61
N GLY A 242 15.43 12.42 -1.73
CA GLY A 242 15.29 13.18 -2.97
C GLY A 242 16.61 13.72 -3.49
N LEU A 243 17.47 14.24 -2.61
CA LEU A 243 18.80 14.74 -3.01
C LEU A 243 19.67 13.63 -3.62
N ARG A 244 19.65 12.43 -3.05
CA ARG A 244 20.35 11.27 -3.61
C ARG A 244 19.82 10.89 -4.99
N ALA A 245 18.50 10.91 -5.17
CA ALA A 245 17.88 10.68 -6.48
C ALA A 245 18.26 11.78 -7.47
N PHE A 246 18.28 13.04 -7.03
CA PHE A 246 18.65 14.19 -7.86
C PHE A 246 20.08 14.08 -8.40
N TRP A 247 21.05 13.69 -7.58
CA TRP A 247 22.42 13.46 -8.05
C TRP A 247 22.50 12.37 -9.14
N ARG A 248 21.70 11.31 -9.03
CA ARG A 248 21.61 10.28 -10.07
C ARG A 248 20.94 10.82 -11.33
N THR A 249 19.90 11.64 -11.18
CA THR A 249 19.27 12.35 -12.30
C THR A 249 20.27 13.26 -13.02
N LEU A 250 21.14 13.96 -12.28
CA LEU A 250 22.22 14.76 -12.85
C LEU A 250 23.25 13.89 -13.58
N ALA A 251 23.61 12.72 -13.05
CA ALA A 251 24.50 11.78 -13.74
C ALA A 251 23.90 11.27 -15.07
N VAL A 252 22.61 10.92 -15.09
CA VAL A 252 21.88 10.57 -16.32
C VAL A 252 21.87 11.74 -17.31
N SER A 253 21.62 12.95 -16.81
CA SER A 253 21.61 14.18 -17.64
C SER A 253 22.99 14.50 -18.21
N LEU A 254 24.06 14.21 -17.46
CA LEU A 254 25.43 14.34 -17.92
C LEU A 254 25.75 13.36 -19.05
N LEU A 255 25.33 12.08 -18.92
CA LEU A 255 25.49 11.09 -19.99
C LEU A 255 24.74 11.52 -21.26
N MET A 256 23.53 12.06 -21.13
CA MET A 256 22.79 12.63 -22.27
C MET A 256 23.54 13.82 -22.89
N SER A 257 24.14 14.69 -22.07
CA SER A 257 24.92 15.83 -22.55
C SER A 257 26.16 15.37 -23.34
N LEU A 258 26.86 14.34 -22.85
CA LEU A 258 28.01 13.75 -23.54
C LEU A 258 27.63 13.09 -24.87
N ALA A 259 26.52 12.36 -24.89
CA ALA A 259 25.98 11.77 -26.12
C ALA A 259 25.59 12.86 -27.15
N PHE A 260 25.03 13.97 -26.68
CA PHE A 260 24.73 15.12 -27.53
C PHE A 260 26.01 15.75 -28.09
N ILE A 261 27.02 16.01 -27.26
CA ILE A 261 28.30 16.57 -27.71
C ILE A 261 28.90 15.67 -28.79
N TRP A 262 28.93 14.36 -28.55
CA TRP A 262 29.44 13.39 -29.52
C TRP A 262 28.68 13.43 -30.84
N ALA A 263 27.35 13.46 -30.81
CA ALA A 263 26.52 13.52 -32.00
C ALA A 263 26.71 14.86 -32.76
N ASP A 264 26.67 15.99 -32.07
CA ASP A 264 26.81 17.31 -32.69
C ASP A 264 28.18 17.48 -33.36
N GLN A 265 29.25 17.00 -32.72
CA GLN A 265 30.60 16.98 -33.28
C GLN A 265 30.69 16.06 -34.50
N TYR A 266 30.07 14.88 -34.46
CA TYR A 266 30.10 13.93 -35.57
C TYR A 266 29.34 14.42 -36.81
N TRP A 267 28.18 15.07 -36.64
CA TRP A 267 27.30 15.45 -37.74
C TRP A 267 27.49 16.87 -38.26
N TYR A 268 27.93 17.82 -37.42
CA TYR A 268 27.92 19.25 -37.76
C TYR A 268 29.27 19.96 -37.63
N ASP A 269 30.32 19.28 -37.12
CA ASP A 269 31.69 19.80 -36.98
C ASP A 269 31.76 21.24 -36.39
N ARG A 270 30.97 21.50 -35.35
CA ARG A 270 30.88 22.82 -34.70
C ARG A 270 32.01 23.02 -33.70
N SER A 271 32.25 24.28 -33.31
CA SER A 271 33.15 24.61 -32.21
C SER A 271 32.76 23.83 -30.94
N LEU A 272 33.70 23.06 -30.38
CA LEU A 272 33.51 22.27 -29.17
C LEU A 272 32.95 23.11 -28.02
N ALA A 273 33.44 24.35 -27.88
CA ALA A 273 33.03 25.22 -26.79
C ALA A 273 31.57 25.68 -26.92
N GLU A 274 31.10 25.95 -28.14
CA GLU A 274 29.68 26.26 -28.38
C GLU A 274 28.78 25.04 -28.17
N THR A 275 29.23 23.87 -28.60
CA THR A 275 28.51 22.61 -28.40
C THR A 275 28.37 22.31 -26.91
N VAL A 276 29.45 22.42 -26.13
CA VAL A 276 29.44 22.20 -24.67
C VAL A 276 28.49 23.17 -23.95
N LEU A 277 28.48 24.45 -24.33
CA LEU A 277 27.57 25.43 -23.73
C LEU A 277 26.09 25.08 -23.96
N LYS A 278 25.76 24.49 -25.11
CA LYS A 278 24.37 24.10 -25.47
C LYS A 278 24.01 22.66 -25.07
N ALA A 279 24.98 21.88 -24.61
CA ALA A 279 24.83 20.44 -24.38
C ALA A 279 23.98 20.09 -23.17
N TRP A 280 23.93 20.96 -22.15
CA TRP A 280 23.19 20.66 -20.94
C TRP A 280 21.67 20.64 -21.22
N PRO A 281 20.98 19.50 -21.01
CA PRO A 281 19.58 19.35 -21.42
C PRO A 281 18.61 20.24 -20.63
N TRP A 282 19.02 20.73 -19.45
CA TRP A 282 18.20 21.60 -18.61
C TRP A 282 18.65 23.06 -18.68
N GLY A 283 19.49 23.42 -19.66
CA GLY A 283 19.89 24.80 -19.92
C GLY A 283 18.84 25.56 -20.73
N LEU A 284 18.57 26.81 -20.37
CA LEU A 284 17.66 27.71 -21.09
C LEU A 284 18.17 28.03 -22.50
N ASN A 285 19.49 28.00 -22.67
CA ASN A 285 20.20 28.17 -23.94
C ASN A 285 20.23 26.92 -24.83
N SER A 286 19.85 25.75 -24.29
CA SER A 286 19.85 24.50 -25.05
C SER A 286 18.62 24.42 -25.98
N PRO A 287 18.78 24.03 -27.26
CA PRO A 287 17.65 23.89 -28.18
C PRO A 287 16.71 22.72 -27.80
N TRP A 288 17.20 21.74 -27.04
CA TRP A 288 16.45 20.53 -26.69
C TRP A 288 15.76 20.62 -25.33
N SER A 289 16.03 21.67 -24.53
CA SER A 289 15.52 21.77 -23.16
C SER A 289 14.00 21.85 -23.08
N ALA A 290 13.37 22.65 -23.94
CA ALA A 290 11.91 22.73 -23.99
C ALA A 290 11.27 21.43 -24.53
N PRO A 291 11.71 20.86 -25.68
CA PRO A 291 11.20 19.57 -26.14
C PRO A 291 11.31 18.44 -25.11
N ILE A 292 12.47 18.31 -24.44
CA ILE A 292 12.67 17.31 -23.39
C ILE A 292 11.72 17.57 -22.22
N ALA A 293 11.62 18.82 -21.75
CA ALA A 293 10.73 19.17 -20.64
C ALA A 293 9.26 18.87 -20.95
N PHE A 294 8.78 19.23 -22.14
CA PHE A 294 7.43 18.87 -22.59
C PHE A 294 7.26 17.35 -22.76
N GLY A 295 8.28 16.64 -23.24
CA GLY A 295 8.26 15.18 -23.36
C GLY A 295 8.10 14.48 -22.01
N VAL A 296 8.87 14.90 -21.01
CA VAL A 296 8.78 14.36 -19.63
C VAL A 296 7.39 14.63 -19.03
N ILE A 297 6.87 15.86 -19.17
CA ILE A 297 5.51 16.20 -18.72
C ILE A 297 4.45 15.41 -19.48
N GLY A 298 4.62 15.21 -20.79
CA GLY A 298 3.74 14.41 -21.63
C GLY A 298 3.69 12.95 -21.18
N ILE A 299 4.85 12.35 -20.86
CA ILE A 299 4.93 11.00 -20.27
C ILE A 299 4.18 10.96 -18.94
N TYR A 300 4.33 11.97 -18.08
CA TYR A 300 3.58 12.05 -16.82
C TYR A 300 2.07 12.13 -17.07
N LEU A 301 1.60 12.98 -17.98
CA LEU A 301 0.17 13.13 -18.28
C LEU A 301 -0.43 11.84 -18.86
N ALA A 302 0.29 11.19 -19.77
CA ALA A 302 -0.10 9.89 -20.34
C ALA A 302 -0.15 8.81 -19.25
N ALA A 303 0.90 8.69 -18.43
CA ALA A 303 0.95 7.76 -17.30
C ALA A 303 -0.15 8.07 -16.27
N ASN A 304 -0.46 9.35 -16.03
CA ASN A 304 -1.50 9.77 -15.11
C ASN A 304 -2.89 9.33 -15.58
N GLY A 305 -3.23 9.56 -16.85
CA GLY A 305 -4.51 9.13 -17.42
C GLY A 305 -4.64 7.62 -17.54
N ALA A 306 -3.56 6.92 -17.92
CA ALA A 306 -3.59 5.48 -18.18
C ALA A 306 -3.49 4.62 -16.92
N PHE A 307 -2.76 5.08 -15.88
CA PHE A 307 -2.39 4.24 -14.75
C PHE A 307 -2.41 4.94 -13.38
N LEU A 308 -1.78 6.11 -13.22
CA LEU A 308 -1.61 6.71 -11.88
C LEU A 308 -2.93 7.18 -11.29
N GLN A 309 -3.81 7.81 -12.06
CA GLN A 309 -5.09 8.28 -11.54
C GLN A 309 -6.08 7.13 -11.28
N PRO A 310 -6.29 6.18 -12.20
CA PRO A 310 -7.27 5.11 -11.99
C PRO A 310 -6.87 4.10 -10.92
N TYR A 311 -5.58 3.77 -10.79
CA TYR A 311 -5.11 2.75 -9.85
C TYR A 311 -4.43 3.40 -8.65
N LEU A 312 -3.39 4.21 -8.87
CA LEU A 312 -2.58 4.73 -7.76
C LEU A 312 -3.31 5.80 -6.91
N GLY A 313 -4.32 6.46 -7.48
CA GLY A 313 -5.12 7.47 -6.79
C GLY A 313 -5.91 6.95 -5.58
N ASP A 314 -6.46 5.74 -5.67
CA ASP A 314 -7.22 5.11 -4.58
C ASP A 314 -6.31 4.79 -3.38
N ALA A 315 -5.08 4.30 -3.65
CA ALA A 315 -4.08 4.05 -2.61
C ALA A 315 -3.66 5.36 -1.94
N ALA A 316 -3.41 6.42 -2.72
CA ALA A 316 -3.08 7.73 -2.19
C ALA A 316 -4.18 8.27 -1.27
N ARG A 317 -5.47 8.09 -1.62
CA ARG A 317 -6.59 8.51 -0.77
C ARG A 317 -6.71 7.66 0.49
N TYR A 318 -6.50 6.35 0.40
CA TYR A 318 -6.59 5.48 1.57
C TYR A 318 -5.43 5.69 2.55
N PHE A 319 -4.19 5.73 2.10
CA PHE A 319 -3.05 5.79 3.02
C PHE A 319 -2.75 7.20 3.55
N ARG A 320 -3.06 8.25 2.78
CA ARG A 320 -2.69 9.62 3.19
C ARG A 320 -3.62 10.17 4.26
N GLY A 321 -3.04 10.56 5.40
CA GLY A 321 -3.68 11.14 6.58
C GLY A 321 -4.34 12.52 6.42
N SER A 322 -4.64 12.97 5.20
CA SER A 322 -5.20 14.31 4.99
C SER A 322 -6.67 14.40 5.49
N PRO A 323 -7.13 15.55 6.02
CA PRO A 323 -8.50 15.69 6.55
C PRO A 323 -9.60 15.30 5.55
N ALA A 324 -9.42 15.61 4.26
CA ALA A 324 -10.36 15.25 3.20
C ALA A 324 -10.47 13.72 3.00
N ASN A 325 -9.38 12.98 3.25
CA ASN A 325 -9.34 11.52 3.13
C ASN A 325 -9.87 10.79 4.36
N VAL A 326 -9.87 11.43 5.53
CA VAL A 326 -10.39 10.83 6.78
C VAL A 326 -11.88 10.51 6.64
N ALA A 327 -12.67 11.39 6.03
CA ALA A 327 -14.10 11.17 5.80
C ALA A 327 -14.36 9.92 4.94
N VAL A 328 -13.63 9.78 3.83
CA VAL A 328 -13.73 8.64 2.90
C VAL A 328 -13.33 7.34 3.59
N ARG A 329 -12.19 7.32 4.28
CA ARG A 329 -11.75 6.15 5.05
C ARG A 329 -12.75 5.74 6.13
N ARG A 330 -13.37 6.73 6.80
CA ARG A 330 -14.40 6.47 7.81
C ARG A 330 -15.64 5.86 7.17
N ALA A 331 -16.06 6.34 6.00
CA ALA A 331 -17.18 5.79 5.24
C ALA A 331 -16.90 4.33 4.84
N ILE A 332 -15.76 4.04 4.22
CA ILE A 332 -15.36 2.67 3.83
C ILE A 332 -15.32 1.75 5.06
N ARG A 333 -14.69 2.19 6.15
CA ARG A 333 -14.59 1.38 7.37
C ARG A 333 -15.97 1.13 7.98
N LYS A 334 -16.85 2.12 7.95
CA LYS A 334 -18.23 1.98 8.44
C LYS A 334 -18.98 0.94 7.61
N GLU A 335 -19.01 1.09 6.30
CA GLU A 335 -19.69 0.17 5.39
C GLU A 335 -19.13 -1.27 5.47
N ALA A 336 -17.80 -1.40 5.56
CA ALA A 336 -17.15 -2.68 5.74
C ALA A 336 -17.56 -3.37 7.05
N VAL A 337 -17.50 -2.63 8.17
CA VAL A 337 -17.89 -3.16 9.48
C VAL A 337 -19.38 -3.46 9.55
N ASP A 338 -20.24 -2.60 9.00
CA ASP A 338 -21.69 -2.78 8.98
C ASP A 338 -22.06 -4.02 8.11
N THR A 339 -21.35 -4.25 7.01
CA THR A 339 -21.49 -5.47 6.19
C THR A 339 -21.06 -6.73 6.96
N LEU A 340 -19.91 -6.70 7.63
CA LEU A 340 -19.45 -7.84 8.42
C LEU A 340 -20.39 -8.12 9.60
N ALA A 341 -20.89 -7.08 10.28
CA ALA A 341 -21.87 -7.20 11.36
C ALA A 341 -23.17 -7.87 10.88
N ARG A 342 -23.71 -7.42 9.73
CA ARG A 342 -24.91 -8.04 9.13
C ARG A 342 -24.73 -9.53 8.86
N LEU A 343 -23.56 -9.96 8.38
CA LEU A 343 -23.28 -11.39 8.17
C LEU A 343 -23.32 -12.17 9.48
N HIS A 344 -22.72 -11.65 10.55
CA HIS A 344 -22.73 -12.30 11.87
C HIS A 344 -24.12 -12.35 12.50
N GLU A 345 -24.91 -11.27 12.36
CA GLU A 345 -26.21 -11.13 13.00
C GLU A 345 -27.35 -11.78 12.22
N SER A 346 -27.12 -12.13 10.95
CA SER A 346 -28.13 -12.73 10.06
C SER A 346 -28.74 -14.04 10.58
N GLY A 347 -28.03 -14.76 11.46
CA GLY A 347 -28.41 -16.09 11.93
C GLY A 347 -28.40 -17.19 10.85
N ARG A 348 -28.03 -16.85 9.60
CA ARG A 348 -27.99 -17.79 8.46
C ARG A 348 -26.67 -18.54 8.36
N TYR A 349 -25.59 -17.94 8.85
CA TYR A 349 -24.22 -18.42 8.67
C TYR A 349 -23.65 -18.98 9.98
N ASP A 350 -22.91 -20.07 9.87
CA ASP A 350 -22.09 -20.60 10.98
C ASP A 350 -20.59 -20.44 10.71
N ARG A 351 -20.22 -20.00 9.51
CA ARG A 351 -18.85 -19.77 9.05
C ARG A 351 -18.78 -18.58 8.11
N ILE A 352 -17.78 -17.73 8.30
CA ILE A 352 -17.44 -16.62 7.40
C ILE A 352 -15.98 -16.77 6.96
N VAL A 353 -15.74 -16.70 5.65
CA VAL A 353 -14.41 -16.64 5.04
C VAL A 353 -14.26 -15.27 4.37
N VAL A 354 -13.21 -14.54 4.74
CA VAL A 354 -12.92 -13.23 4.13
C VAL A 354 -11.78 -13.41 3.13
N VAL A 355 -12.04 -13.14 1.85
CA VAL A 355 -11.06 -13.19 0.77
C VAL A 355 -10.79 -11.78 0.30
N ALA A 356 -9.56 -11.32 0.39
CA ALA A 356 -9.21 -9.94 0.05
C ALA A 356 -8.05 -9.89 -0.94
N HIS A 357 -8.10 -8.94 -1.88
CA HIS A 357 -7.08 -8.77 -2.91
C HIS A 357 -6.45 -7.38 -2.87
N SER A 358 -5.13 -7.26 -3.12
CA SER A 358 -4.44 -5.98 -3.29
C SER A 358 -4.68 -5.00 -2.12
N LEU A 359 -5.04 -3.74 -2.39
CA LEU A 359 -5.44 -2.74 -1.37
C LEU A 359 -6.64 -3.20 -0.53
N GLY A 360 -7.52 -4.05 -1.08
CA GLY A 360 -8.63 -4.66 -0.37
C GLY A 360 -8.19 -5.47 0.84
N THR A 361 -6.95 -5.99 0.88
CA THR A 361 -6.43 -6.69 2.07
C THR A 361 -6.27 -5.75 3.25
N VAL A 362 -5.91 -4.48 3.02
CA VAL A 362 -5.82 -3.47 4.08
C VAL A 362 -7.21 -3.07 4.56
N VAL A 363 -8.16 -2.90 3.64
CA VAL A 363 -9.57 -2.61 3.98
C VAL A 363 -10.16 -3.75 4.81
N ALA A 364 -9.95 -5.00 4.39
CA ALA A 364 -10.42 -6.19 5.10
C ALA A 364 -9.75 -6.34 6.47
N TYR A 365 -8.44 -6.09 6.57
CA TYR A 365 -7.73 -6.09 7.86
C TYR A 365 -8.29 -5.03 8.82
N ASP A 366 -8.51 -3.82 8.30
CA ASP A 366 -9.13 -2.72 9.06
C ASP A 366 -10.57 -3.04 9.50
N MET A 367 -11.34 -3.68 8.63
CA MET A 367 -12.70 -4.15 8.92
C MET A 367 -12.70 -5.19 10.04
N LEU A 368 -11.85 -6.22 9.94
CA LEU A 368 -11.75 -7.30 10.92
C LEU A 368 -11.33 -6.76 12.29
N ARG A 369 -10.26 -5.95 12.36
CA ARG A 369 -9.80 -5.39 13.64
C ARG A 369 -10.85 -4.45 14.26
N ALA A 370 -11.50 -3.62 13.45
CA ALA A 370 -12.48 -2.66 13.95
C ALA A 370 -13.77 -3.33 14.43
N TYR A 371 -14.27 -4.35 13.70
CA TYR A 371 -15.44 -5.09 14.11
C TYR A 371 -15.15 -5.98 15.34
N PHE A 372 -14.02 -6.70 15.34
CA PHE A 372 -13.63 -7.53 16.48
C PHE A 372 -13.47 -6.71 17.77
N SER A 373 -12.84 -5.54 17.69
CA SER A 373 -12.70 -4.63 18.84
C SER A 373 -14.05 -4.10 19.36
N ARG A 374 -15.11 -4.09 18.56
CA ARG A 374 -16.45 -3.70 19.02
C ARG A 374 -17.14 -4.81 19.80
N ILE A 375 -16.91 -6.06 19.42
CA ILE A 375 -17.67 -7.19 19.96
C ILE A 375 -16.88 -8.04 20.97
N CYS A 376 -15.56 -7.89 21.09
CA CYS A 376 -14.72 -8.79 21.90
C CYS A 376 -15.16 -8.87 23.36
N ASP A 377 -15.67 -7.78 23.92
CA ASP A 377 -16.18 -7.71 25.30
C ASP A 377 -17.57 -8.36 25.48
N GLU A 378 -18.27 -8.62 24.37
CA GLU A 378 -19.61 -9.24 24.29
C GLU A 378 -19.55 -10.71 23.84
N LEU A 379 -18.34 -11.24 23.59
CA LEU A 379 -18.12 -12.66 23.30
C LEU A 379 -18.38 -13.51 24.56
N PRO A 380 -18.65 -14.82 24.39
CA PRO A 380 -18.87 -15.71 25.53
C PRO A 380 -17.67 -15.68 26.49
N PRO A 381 -17.91 -15.72 27.82
CA PRO A 381 -16.85 -15.73 28.81
C PRO A 381 -15.94 -16.94 28.63
N VAL A 382 -14.66 -16.76 28.96
CA VAL A 382 -13.59 -17.76 28.77
C VAL A 382 -13.94 -19.13 29.38
N THR A 383 -14.70 -19.15 30.47
CA THR A 383 -15.17 -20.38 31.14
C THR A 383 -16.06 -21.26 30.28
N LEU A 384 -16.71 -20.71 29.25
CA LEU A 384 -17.59 -21.43 28.33
C LEU A 384 -16.88 -21.89 27.05
N LEU A 385 -15.64 -21.48 26.82
CA LEU A 385 -14.91 -21.71 25.56
C LEU A 385 -14.10 -23.01 25.54
N GLY A 386 -14.08 -23.74 26.66
CA GLY A 386 -13.47 -25.06 26.79
C GLY A 386 -11.94 -25.06 26.88
N GLN A 387 -11.35 -26.26 26.90
CA GLN A 387 -9.90 -26.46 27.10
C GLN A 387 -9.06 -25.89 25.95
N GLU A 388 -9.56 -25.96 24.72
CA GLU A 388 -8.86 -25.43 23.54
C GLU A 388 -8.55 -23.94 23.67
N PHE A 389 -9.38 -23.17 24.39
CA PHE A 389 -9.14 -21.75 24.63
C PHE A 389 -7.95 -21.58 25.57
N LEU A 390 -7.94 -22.33 26.67
CA LEU A 390 -6.88 -22.27 27.68
C LEU A 390 -5.53 -22.70 27.09
N ASP A 391 -5.54 -23.68 26.20
CA ASP A 391 -4.35 -24.15 25.50
C ASP A 391 -3.74 -23.06 24.60
N VAL A 392 -4.57 -22.37 23.79
CA VAL A 392 -4.08 -21.27 22.93
C VAL A 392 -3.66 -20.08 23.78
N ASP A 393 -4.46 -19.72 24.79
CA ASP A 393 -4.21 -18.56 25.65
C ASP A 393 -2.94 -18.72 26.51
N GLY A 394 -2.62 -19.96 26.90
CA GLY A 394 -1.43 -20.34 27.65
C GLY A 394 -0.19 -20.62 26.78
N ALA A 395 -0.33 -20.71 25.46
CA ALA A 395 0.77 -21.08 24.58
C ALA A 395 1.93 -20.06 24.65
N PRO A 396 3.20 -20.51 24.55
CA PRO A 396 4.37 -19.64 24.59
C PRO A 396 4.64 -18.90 23.26
N TRP A 397 3.67 -18.89 22.35
CA TRP A 397 3.75 -18.32 21.02
C TRP A 397 3.92 -16.79 21.07
N GLN A 398 4.75 -16.26 20.17
CA GLN A 398 5.02 -14.83 20.02
C GLN A 398 5.19 -14.52 18.52
N PRO A 399 4.78 -13.34 18.04
CA PRO A 399 4.87 -13.00 16.62
C PRO A 399 6.30 -12.91 16.10
N GLU A 400 7.28 -12.58 16.95
CA GLU A 400 8.69 -12.47 16.55
C GLU A 400 9.42 -13.83 16.51
N LYS A 401 8.90 -14.84 17.20
CA LYS A 401 9.52 -16.18 17.28
C LYS A 401 9.17 -16.98 16.04
N VAL A 402 10.15 -17.73 15.52
CA VAL A 402 9.93 -18.71 14.45
C VAL A 402 8.92 -19.73 14.93
N ALA A 403 7.89 -19.99 14.12
CA ALA A 403 6.87 -20.99 14.38
C ALA A 403 7.20 -22.25 13.57
N THR A 404 7.22 -23.43 14.22
CA THR A 404 7.39 -24.70 13.51
C THR A 404 6.14 -25.03 12.69
N HIS A 405 6.29 -25.97 11.76
CA HIS A 405 5.17 -26.48 10.99
C HIS A 405 4.04 -26.97 11.90
N GLU A 406 4.37 -27.78 12.90
CA GLU A 406 3.42 -28.36 13.85
C GLU A 406 2.70 -27.28 14.67
N GLU A 407 3.39 -26.22 15.07
CA GLU A 407 2.76 -25.10 15.79
C GLU A 407 1.74 -24.34 14.92
N LYS A 408 2.05 -24.12 13.64
CA LYS A 408 1.11 -23.51 12.68
C LYS A 408 -0.12 -24.40 12.48
N VAL A 409 0.09 -25.71 12.32
CA VAL A 409 -0.99 -26.70 12.19
C VAL A 409 -1.88 -26.65 13.44
N GLU A 410 -1.25 -26.69 14.61
CA GLU A 410 -1.94 -26.76 15.89
C GLU A 410 -2.75 -25.50 16.18
N LEU A 411 -2.18 -24.31 16.00
CA LEU A 411 -2.94 -23.05 16.13
C LEU A 411 -4.15 -23.05 15.19
N ARG A 412 -3.99 -23.44 13.92
CA ARG A 412 -5.10 -23.42 12.96
C ARG A 412 -6.19 -24.41 13.31
N ARG A 413 -5.84 -25.61 13.79
CA ARG A 413 -6.79 -26.62 14.27
C ARG A 413 -7.56 -26.10 15.48
N LYS A 414 -6.85 -25.55 16.48
CA LYS A 414 -7.43 -25.00 17.71
C LYS A 414 -8.31 -23.78 17.44
N ALA A 415 -7.85 -22.84 16.61
CA ALA A 415 -8.60 -21.67 16.18
C ALA A 415 -9.95 -22.05 15.53
N ARG A 416 -9.94 -23.07 14.66
CA ARG A 416 -11.17 -23.59 14.03
C ARG A 416 -12.14 -24.15 15.07
N GLN A 417 -11.63 -24.96 16.00
CA GLN A 417 -12.44 -25.54 17.07
C GLN A 417 -12.98 -24.46 18.01
N LEU A 418 -12.21 -23.42 18.31
CA LEU A 418 -12.62 -22.31 19.16
C LEU A 418 -13.81 -21.54 18.57
N ILE A 419 -13.76 -21.23 17.27
CA ILE A 419 -14.89 -20.59 16.61
C ILE A 419 -16.12 -21.50 16.60
N ALA A 420 -15.94 -22.81 16.40
CA ALA A 420 -17.04 -23.76 16.49
C ALA A 420 -17.67 -23.76 17.89
N ASN A 421 -16.86 -23.76 18.96
CA ASN A 421 -17.33 -23.66 20.35
C ASN A 421 -18.09 -22.34 20.59
N ILE A 422 -17.59 -21.21 20.07
CA ILE A 422 -18.29 -19.91 20.14
C ILE A 422 -19.64 -20.01 19.41
N ALA A 423 -19.68 -20.60 18.22
CA ALA A 423 -20.91 -20.78 17.46
C ALA A 423 -21.92 -21.70 18.16
N ASP A 424 -21.47 -22.75 18.84
CA ASP A 424 -22.30 -23.68 19.63
C ASP A 424 -23.03 -23.00 20.79
N VAL A 425 -22.37 -22.06 21.47
CA VAL A 425 -22.99 -21.31 22.58
C VAL A 425 -23.78 -20.08 22.13
N THR A 426 -23.74 -19.74 20.84
CA THR A 426 -24.38 -18.53 20.30
C THR A 426 -25.34 -18.84 19.14
N VAL A 427 -24.84 -18.93 17.90
CA VAL A 427 -25.69 -19.00 16.69
C VAL A 427 -26.47 -20.31 16.60
N ARG A 428 -25.93 -21.41 17.13
CA ARG A 428 -26.62 -22.72 17.16
C ARG A 428 -27.68 -22.83 18.25
N ARG A 429 -27.88 -21.77 19.05
CA ARG A 429 -29.01 -21.66 19.98
C ARG A 429 -30.14 -20.83 19.38
N PRO A 430 -31.41 -21.11 19.75
CA PRO A 430 -32.56 -20.28 19.39
C PRO A 430 -32.31 -18.81 19.73
N VAL A 431 -32.83 -17.89 18.91
CA VAL A 431 -32.57 -16.45 19.02
C VAL A 431 -32.93 -15.90 20.40
N GLU A 432 -34.01 -16.42 21.02
CA GLU A 432 -34.45 -15.99 22.36
C GLU A 432 -33.46 -16.37 23.49
N GLN A 433 -32.52 -17.29 23.22
CA GLN A 433 -31.53 -17.78 24.19
C GLN A 433 -30.12 -17.24 23.92
N ARG A 434 -29.96 -16.33 22.95
CA ARG A 434 -28.66 -15.75 22.60
C ARG A 434 -28.33 -14.60 23.54
N GLU A 435 -27.46 -14.87 24.51
CA GLU A 435 -26.97 -13.87 25.47
C GLU A 435 -25.70 -13.15 25.00
N PHE A 436 -24.93 -13.79 24.10
CA PHE A 436 -23.61 -13.31 23.66
C PHE A 436 -23.56 -13.06 22.16
N LYS A 437 -22.65 -12.17 21.73
CA LYS A 437 -22.29 -12.01 20.33
C LYS A 437 -21.41 -13.17 19.87
N SER A 438 -21.38 -13.41 18.56
CA SER A 438 -20.59 -14.46 17.93
C SER A 438 -19.47 -13.88 17.09
N TRP A 439 -18.32 -14.55 17.09
CA TRP A 439 -17.29 -14.36 16.07
C TRP A 439 -17.27 -15.57 15.15
N LEU A 440 -17.55 -15.37 13.86
CA LEU A 440 -17.74 -16.45 12.87
C LEU A 440 -16.68 -16.45 11.78
N VAL A 441 -15.74 -15.49 11.79
CA VAL A 441 -14.68 -15.39 10.77
C VAL A 441 -13.60 -16.42 11.02
N THR A 442 -13.58 -17.48 10.21
CA THR A 442 -12.66 -18.59 10.41
C THR A 442 -11.39 -18.47 9.62
N ASP A 443 -11.47 -17.80 8.47
CA ASP A 443 -10.38 -17.68 7.51
C ASP A 443 -10.29 -16.26 6.98
N PHE A 444 -9.10 -15.69 7.06
CA PHE A 444 -8.70 -14.49 6.35
C PHE A 444 -7.68 -14.89 5.27
N VAL A 445 -8.11 -14.86 4.01
CA VAL A 445 -7.32 -15.22 2.84
C VAL A 445 -6.92 -13.95 2.11
N THR A 446 -5.62 -13.67 2.04
CA THR A 446 -5.08 -12.49 1.36
C THR A 446 -4.40 -12.86 0.05
N LEU A 447 -4.71 -12.13 -1.03
CA LEU A 447 -4.18 -12.35 -2.37
C LEU A 447 -3.42 -11.09 -2.81
N GLY A 448 -2.14 -11.21 -3.16
CA GLY A 448 -1.35 -10.06 -3.64
C GLY A 448 -1.35 -8.89 -2.65
N SER A 449 -1.21 -9.20 -1.36
CA SER A 449 -1.54 -8.29 -0.26
C SER A 449 -0.64 -7.06 -0.20
N ALA A 450 -1.24 -5.86 -0.20
CA ALA A 450 -0.50 -4.61 0.03
C ALA A 450 0.05 -4.49 1.47
N LEU A 451 -0.42 -5.32 2.40
CA LEU A 451 0.11 -5.43 3.78
C LEU A 451 1.58 -5.88 3.79
N SER A 452 2.11 -6.44 2.70
CA SER A 452 3.53 -6.76 2.54
C SER A 452 4.43 -5.52 2.68
N HIS A 453 3.86 -4.33 2.48
CA HIS A 453 4.51 -3.02 2.61
C HIS A 453 3.95 -2.21 3.79
N ALA A 454 3.42 -2.85 4.82
CA ALA A 454 2.74 -2.19 5.95
C ALA A 454 3.61 -1.12 6.65
N TYR A 455 4.91 -1.35 6.85
CA TYR A 455 5.83 -0.35 7.42
C TYR A 455 5.77 0.98 6.65
N PHE A 456 5.68 0.92 5.33
CA PHE A 456 5.72 2.09 4.47
C PHE A 456 4.34 2.74 4.31
N LEU A 457 3.29 1.93 4.23
CA LEU A 457 1.93 2.38 3.95
C LEU A 457 1.14 2.79 5.19
N MET A 458 1.38 2.13 6.33
CA MET A 458 0.56 2.26 7.55
C MET A 458 1.28 2.96 8.70
N CYS A 459 2.61 3.05 8.68
CA CYS A 459 3.38 3.73 9.72
C CYS A 459 3.80 5.15 9.31
N GLU A 460 3.99 5.98 10.33
CA GLU A 460 4.47 7.35 10.18
C GLU A 460 5.88 7.46 10.78
N GLU A 461 6.76 8.20 10.12
CA GLU A 461 8.07 8.51 10.72
C GLU A 461 7.84 9.41 11.95
N ALA A 462 8.30 8.95 13.11
CA ALA A 462 8.32 9.78 14.31
C ALA A 462 9.10 11.07 14.02
N LYS A 463 8.48 12.23 14.27
CA LYS A 463 9.10 13.55 14.08
C LYS A 463 10.12 13.90 15.16
N ASP A 464 10.28 13.04 16.17
CA ASP A 464 11.11 13.33 17.33
C ASP A 464 12.61 13.22 16.97
N PRO A 465 13.37 14.34 17.00
CA PRO A 465 14.79 14.36 16.70
C PRO A 465 15.64 13.55 17.68
N ASP A 466 15.13 13.26 18.89
CA ASP A 466 15.90 12.63 19.98
C ASP A 466 15.87 11.10 19.94
N THR A 467 15.14 10.50 19.00
CA THR A 467 15.25 9.05 18.75
C THR A 467 16.61 8.75 18.09
N ALA A 468 17.47 8.04 18.83
CA ALA A 468 18.84 7.67 18.45
C ALA A 468 18.97 6.86 17.14
N GLU A 469 17.86 6.53 16.49
CA GLU A 469 17.79 5.77 15.25
C GLU A 469 18.08 6.70 14.05
N LYS A 470 19.27 6.55 13.46
CA LYS A 470 19.74 7.36 12.33
C LYS A 470 19.15 6.95 10.98
N ASP A 471 18.50 5.79 10.88
CA ASP A 471 17.91 5.27 9.65
C ASP A 471 16.37 5.36 9.70
N GLY A 472 15.76 5.91 8.64
CA GLY A 472 14.30 6.05 8.52
C GLY A 472 13.58 4.68 8.51
N HIS A 473 14.27 3.63 8.06
CA HIS A 473 13.73 2.27 8.07
C HIS A 473 13.46 1.76 9.49
N GLU A 474 14.43 1.89 10.39
CA GLU A 474 14.27 1.42 11.78
C GLU A 474 13.18 2.23 12.51
N ARG A 475 13.02 3.51 12.19
CA ARG A 475 11.93 4.33 12.75
C ARG A 475 10.54 3.84 12.35
N LEU A 476 10.34 3.48 11.08
CA LEU A 476 9.06 2.91 10.61
C LEU A 476 8.77 1.54 11.24
N ARG A 477 9.81 0.71 11.42
CA ARG A 477 9.71 -0.57 12.13
C ARG A 477 9.40 -0.35 13.61
N ALA A 478 9.99 0.66 14.24
CA ALA A 478 9.73 1.01 15.63
C ALA A 478 8.28 1.48 15.82
N ASP A 479 7.75 2.33 14.93
CA ASP A 479 6.32 2.73 14.96
C ASP A 479 5.40 1.51 14.82
N PHE A 480 5.72 0.59 13.91
CA PHE A 480 4.95 -0.65 13.76
C PHE A 480 5.00 -1.51 15.03
N ARG A 481 6.19 -1.73 15.61
CA ARG A 481 6.35 -2.49 16.87
C ARG A 481 5.53 -1.85 17.99
N ARG A 482 5.59 -0.52 18.13
CA ARG A 482 4.78 0.21 19.11
C ARG A 482 3.28 -0.06 18.92
N ARG A 483 2.77 0.03 17.69
CA ARG A 483 1.36 -0.22 17.38
C ARG A 483 0.93 -1.67 17.59
N VAL A 484 1.84 -2.63 17.43
CA VAL A 484 1.60 -4.05 17.79
C VAL A 484 1.52 -4.21 19.30
N GLU A 485 2.40 -3.57 20.06
CA GLU A 485 2.41 -3.57 21.53
C GLU A 485 1.16 -2.89 22.12
N GLU A 486 0.71 -1.80 21.50
CA GLU A 486 -0.55 -1.11 21.80
C GLU A 486 -1.79 -1.87 21.33
N ARG A 487 -1.61 -3.06 20.71
CA ARG A 487 -2.68 -3.89 20.11
C ARG A 487 -3.52 -3.18 19.04
N GLU A 488 -3.01 -2.10 18.46
CA GLU A 488 -3.63 -1.41 17.32
C GLU A 488 -3.52 -2.24 16.03
N PHE A 489 -2.41 -2.97 15.90
CA PHE A 489 -2.14 -3.90 14.80
C PHE A 489 -2.12 -5.35 15.32
N PRO A 490 -3.25 -6.08 15.23
CA PRO A 490 -3.28 -7.51 15.51
C PRO A 490 -2.31 -8.31 14.61
N THR A 491 -1.58 -9.22 15.22
CA THR A 491 -0.61 -10.15 14.59
C THR A 491 -1.06 -11.60 14.72
N CYS A 492 -0.52 -12.50 13.90
CA CYS A 492 -0.77 -13.94 13.94
C CYS A 492 0.54 -14.69 14.25
N PRO A 493 0.77 -15.16 15.49
CA PRO A 493 -0.15 -15.19 16.62
C PRO A 493 -0.24 -13.79 17.27
N PRO A 494 -1.25 -13.54 18.12
CA PRO A 494 -1.38 -12.29 18.85
C PRO A 494 -0.13 -11.96 19.68
N LYS A 495 0.14 -10.66 19.87
CA LYS A 495 1.22 -10.23 20.78
C LYS A 495 0.80 -10.45 22.24
N ARG A 496 1.54 -11.30 22.95
CA ARG A 496 1.35 -11.51 24.39
C ARG A 496 2.07 -10.43 25.19
N LEU A 497 1.35 -9.74 26.07
CA LEU A 497 1.87 -8.76 27.02
C LEU A 497 2.09 -9.42 28.39
N GLN A 498 3.01 -8.87 29.21
CA GLN A 498 3.52 -9.55 30.42
C GLN A 498 2.46 -10.00 31.43
N GLN A 499 1.34 -9.28 31.54
CA GLN A 499 0.26 -9.56 32.49
C GLN A 499 -0.91 -10.33 31.88
N ASP A 500 -0.88 -10.55 30.56
CA ASP A 500 -2.00 -11.09 29.80
C ASP A 500 -1.68 -12.49 29.26
N GLY A 501 -2.74 -13.22 28.94
CA GLY A 501 -2.66 -14.38 28.05
C GLY A 501 -2.45 -13.95 26.60
N LEU A 502 -2.41 -14.95 25.70
CA LEU A 502 -2.33 -14.70 24.26
C LEU A 502 -3.64 -14.12 23.69
N LEU A 503 -4.78 -14.49 24.27
CA LEU A 503 -6.12 -14.14 23.83
C LEU A 503 -6.89 -13.31 24.86
N ALA A 504 -6.64 -13.53 26.15
CA ALA A 504 -7.41 -12.93 27.23
C ALA A 504 -6.57 -12.15 28.24
N PHE A 505 -7.23 -11.25 28.94
CA PHE A 505 -6.68 -10.49 30.06
C PHE A 505 -7.67 -10.50 31.22
N ASP A 506 -7.17 -10.33 32.44
CA ASP A 506 -8.01 -10.18 33.62
C ASP A 506 -8.46 -8.73 33.75
N ASN A 507 -9.76 -8.48 33.59
CA ASN A 507 -10.30 -7.13 33.69
C ASN A 507 -10.44 -6.74 35.18
N PRO A 508 -9.64 -5.79 35.71
CA PRO A 508 -9.67 -5.46 37.13
C PRO A 508 -10.99 -4.80 37.57
N ARG A 509 -11.72 -4.16 36.64
CA ARG A 509 -13.01 -3.50 36.94
C ARG A 509 -14.14 -4.50 37.07
N LYS A 510 -14.23 -5.45 36.13
CA LYS A 510 -15.31 -6.46 36.09
C LYS A 510 -14.97 -7.75 36.85
N LYS A 511 -13.70 -7.94 37.27
CA LYS A 511 -13.18 -9.16 37.92
C LYS A 511 -13.48 -10.45 37.13
N ILE A 512 -13.50 -10.33 35.80
CA ILE A 512 -13.70 -11.44 34.87
C ILE A 512 -12.56 -11.45 33.86
N ARG A 513 -12.17 -12.65 33.43
CA ARG A 513 -11.22 -12.85 32.34
C ARG A 513 -11.95 -12.66 31.02
N GLN A 514 -11.51 -11.71 30.20
CA GLN A 514 -12.15 -11.35 28.94
C GLN A 514 -11.16 -11.41 27.77
N ILE A 515 -11.67 -11.66 26.58
CA ILE A 515 -10.87 -11.65 25.34
C ILE A 515 -10.48 -10.21 25.04
N HIS A 516 -9.19 -9.95 24.79
CA HIS A 516 -8.73 -8.61 24.40
C HIS A 516 -8.89 -8.38 22.88
N HIS A 517 -9.08 -7.13 22.48
CA HIS A 517 -9.24 -6.74 21.06
C HIS A 517 -8.08 -7.16 20.14
N GLY A 518 -6.86 -7.35 20.67
CA GLY A 518 -5.72 -7.86 19.90
C GLY A 518 -5.76 -9.38 19.59
N ALA A 519 -6.73 -10.14 20.11
CA ALA A 519 -6.76 -11.60 20.05
C ALA A 519 -7.23 -12.18 18.70
N LEU A 520 -7.64 -11.31 17.77
CA LEU A 520 -8.26 -11.62 16.49
C LEU A 520 -7.61 -12.82 15.77
N PHE A 521 -6.31 -12.76 15.47
CA PHE A 521 -5.61 -13.82 14.73
C PHE A 521 -5.06 -14.95 15.61
N GLY A 522 -5.53 -15.05 16.85
CA GLY A 522 -5.51 -16.29 17.62
C GLY A 522 -6.78 -17.13 17.43
N LEU A 523 -7.87 -16.48 16.98
CA LEU A 523 -9.15 -17.12 16.69
C LEU A 523 -9.36 -17.32 15.18
N THR A 524 -8.89 -16.40 14.35
CA THR A 524 -9.04 -16.43 12.89
C THR A 524 -7.74 -16.89 12.22
N ARG A 525 -7.85 -17.88 11.34
CA ARG A 525 -6.71 -18.38 10.55
C ARG A 525 -6.34 -17.38 9.46
N TRP A 526 -5.05 -17.10 9.30
CA TRP A 526 -4.56 -16.21 8.25
C TRP A 526 -3.74 -17.00 7.22
N THR A 527 -4.20 -17.01 5.97
CA THR A 527 -3.48 -17.57 4.82
C THR A 527 -3.20 -16.46 3.81
N ASN A 528 -1.95 -16.33 3.37
CA ASN A 528 -1.55 -15.35 2.38
C ASN A 528 -1.01 -16.04 1.13
N ILE A 529 -1.56 -15.72 -0.04
CA ILE A 529 -1.15 -16.26 -1.32
C ILE A 529 -0.50 -15.14 -2.12
N TYR A 530 0.74 -15.36 -2.58
CA TYR A 530 1.48 -14.35 -3.33
C TYR A 530 2.29 -14.97 -4.48
N PHE A 531 2.50 -14.20 -5.54
CA PHE A 531 3.44 -14.57 -6.59
C PHE A 531 4.82 -14.00 -6.22
N PRO A 532 5.85 -14.84 -6.03
CA PRO A 532 7.21 -14.35 -5.79
C PRO A 532 7.67 -13.43 -6.92
N ILE A 533 8.40 -12.37 -6.56
CA ILE A 533 9.04 -11.48 -7.52
C ILE A 533 10.41 -12.06 -7.83
N GLU A 534 10.67 -12.40 -9.09
CA GLU A 534 12.02 -12.72 -9.55
C GLU A 534 12.73 -11.48 -10.07
N GLN A 535 12.00 -10.64 -10.82
CA GLN A 535 12.50 -9.39 -11.41
C GLN A 535 11.35 -8.38 -11.48
N ILE A 536 11.69 -7.09 -11.57
CA ILE A 536 10.77 -5.92 -11.54
C ILE A 536 9.31 -6.22 -11.95
N PHE A 537 9.07 -6.74 -13.17
CA PHE A 537 7.71 -7.01 -13.70
C PHE A 537 7.33 -8.50 -13.78
N TRP A 538 8.21 -9.40 -13.34
CA TRP A 538 8.02 -10.85 -13.32
C TRP A 538 7.62 -11.29 -11.91
N GLY A 539 6.32 -11.52 -11.73
CA GLY A 539 5.69 -11.79 -10.44
C GLY A 539 4.69 -10.69 -10.04
N ASP A 540 4.42 -10.61 -8.74
CA ASP A 540 3.56 -9.59 -8.15
C ASP A 540 4.38 -8.61 -7.30
N VAL A 541 4.53 -7.37 -7.80
CA VAL A 541 5.30 -6.29 -7.14
C VAL A 541 4.62 -5.77 -5.86
N ILE A 542 3.30 -5.93 -5.76
CA ILE A 542 2.51 -5.46 -4.62
C ILE A 542 2.47 -6.56 -3.55
N GLY A 543 2.24 -7.81 -3.96
CA GLY A 543 2.19 -8.97 -3.07
C GLY A 543 3.54 -9.39 -2.49
N GLY A 544 3.50 -10.21 -1.45
CA GLY A 544 4.69 -10.81 -0.83
C GLY A 544 4.36 -11.51 0.50
N PRO A 545 5.33 -12.21 1.12
CA PRO A 545 5.14 -12.83 2.44
C PRO A 545 4.74 -11.81 3.51
N LEU A 546 3.77 -12.19 4.35
CA LEU A 546 3.27 -11.39 5.47
C LEU A 546 3.80 -11.90 6.81
N ALA A 547 4.20 -13.17 6.91
CA ALA A 547 4.66 -13.77 8.15
C ALA A 547 5.85 -13.02 8.81
N PRO A 548 6.83 -12.47 8.06
CA PRO A 548 7.91 -11.68 8.66
C PRO A 548 7.46 -10.34 9.28
N ILE A 549 6.27 -9.84 8.93
CA ILE A 549 5.76 -8.53 9.37
C ILE A 549 4.68 -8.70 10.43
N PHE A 550 3.66 -9.49 10.12
CA PHE A 550 2.47 -9.68 10.97
C PHE A 550 2.51 -10.95 11.83
N GLY A 551 3.59 -11.71 11.80
CA GLY A 551 3.83 -12.83 12.71
C GLY A 551 3.96 -14.19 12.03
N ARG A 552 4.77 -15.05 12.62
CA ARG A 552 5.24 -16.30 11.99
C ARG A 552 4.19 -17.42 11.87
N HIS A 553 3.01 -17.26 12.43
CA HIS A 553 1.93 -18.25 12.28
C HIS A 553 1.05 -18.00 11.05
N ILE A 554 1.28 -16.92 10.29
CA ILE A 554 0.66 -16.73 8.98
C ILE A 554 1.20 -17.80 8.03
N VAL A 555 0.29 -18.46 7.29
CA VAL A 555 0.67 -19.41 6.25
C VAL A 555 0.86 -18.64 4.94
N ASP A 556 2.11 -18.33 4.63
CA ASP A 556 2.51 -17.72 3.36
C ASP A 556 2.68 -18.80 2.28
N LEU A 557 1.94 -18.69 1.18
CA LEU A 557 1.95 -19.60 0.04
C LEU A 557 2.52 -18.90 -1.20
N PRO A 558 3.80 -19.13 -1.54
CA PRO A 558 4.33 -18.73 -2.84
C PRO A 558 3.68 -19.59 -3.92
N VAL A 559 3.12 -18.96 -4.96
CA VAL A 559 2.45 -19.65 -6.07
C VAL A 559 2.98 -19.20 -7.43
N SER A 560 2.69 -20.01 -8.45
CA SER A 560 2.98 -19.71 -9.86
C SER A 560 1.74 -19.93 -10.73
N THR A 561 1.73 -19.29 -11.91
CA THR A 561 0.78 -19.57 -12.99
C THR A 561 1.15 -20.84 -13.76
N ARG A 562 2.34 -21.40 -13.49
CA ARG A 562 2.91 -22.55 -14.18
C ARG A 562 3.21 -23.68 -13.19
N LEU A 563 2.90 -24.92 -13.56
CA LEU A 563 3.26 -26.12 -12.80
C LEU A 563 4.77 -26.32 -12.70
N ALA A 564 5.50 -25.93 -13.76
CA ALA A 564 6.97 -25.95 -13.78
C ALA A 564 7.61 -24.90 -12.85
N GLY A 565 6.82 -24.06 -12.19
CA GLY A 565 7.31 -22.92 -11.41
C GLY A 565 7.77 -21.75 -12.27
N GLY A 566 8.37 -20.77 -11.61
CA GLY A 566 8.88 -19.55 -12.23
C GLY A 566 7.89 -18.39 -12.23
N ALA A 567 8.42 -17.18 -12.39
CA ALA A 567 7.65 -15.95 -12.47
C ALA A 567 7.09 -15.69 -13.87
N ASP A 568 5.84 -15.23 -13.92
CA ASP A 568 5.16 -14.83 -15.15
C ASP A 568 4.99 -13.31 -15.19
N PHE A 569 4.79 -12.75 -16.39
CA PHE A 569 4.75 -11.30 -16.55
C PHE A 569 3.48 -10.72 -15.93
N PHE A 570 3.60 -9.81 -14.97
CA PHE A 570 2.49 -9.10 -14.33
C PHE A 570 1.36 -10.03 -13.83
N THR A 571 1.58 -10.69 -12.70
CA THR A 571 0.65 -11.68 -12.14
C THR A 571 -0.28 -11.14 -11.05
N HIS A 572 -0.21 -9.84 -10.73
CA HIS A 572 -0.98 -9.26 -9.63
C HIS A 572 -2.50 -9.50 -9.72
N THR A 573 -3.08 -9.56 -10.92
CA THR A 573 -4.52 -9.84 -11.13
C THR A 573 -4.81 -11.29 -11.52
N ALA A 574 -3.80 -12.17 -11.49
CA ALA A 574 -3.89 -13.53 -11.98
C ALA A 574 -4.38 -14.56 -10.95
N TYR A 575 -4.57 -14.17 -9.69
CA TYR A 575 -4.86 -15.09 -8.57
C TYR A 575 -6.07 -16.02 -8.76
N TRP A 576 -7.02 -15.62 -9.59
CA TRP A 576 -8.23 -16.38 -9.91
C TRP A 576 -8.43 -16.54 -11.42
N ASN A 577 -7.38 -16.31 -12.22
CA ASN A 577 -7.47 -16.37 -13.68
C ASN A 577 -7.30 -17.80 -14.18
N VAL A 578 -8.44 -18.44 -14.47
CA VAL A 578 -8.50 -19.83 -14.96
C VAL A 578 -8.02 -19.99 -16.40
N ASP A 579 -8.03 -18.93 -17.21
CA ASP A 579 -7.72 -18.99 -18.64
C ASP A 579 -6.24 -18.71 -18.92
N ARG A 580 -5.44 -18.48 -17.87
CA ARG A 580 -4.02 -18.10 -18.01
C ARG A 580 -3.18 -19.31 -18.42
N LYS A 581 -2.67 -19.26 -19.66
CA LYS A 581 -1.76 -20.27 -20.22
C LYS A 581 -0.42 -20.28 -19.47
N PRO A 582 0.28 -21.45 -19.41
CA PRO A 582 -0.02 -22.70 -20.10
C PRO A 582 -0.97 -23.64 -19.34
N ASP A 583 -0.97 -23.64 -18.01
CA ASP A 583 -1.59 -24.71 -17.21
C ASP A 583 -3.06 -24.45 -16.83
N THR A 584 -3.56 -23.22 -17.01
CA THR A 584 -4.99 -22.87 -16.85
C THR A 584 -5.56 -23.35 -15.51
N TRP A 585 -6.56 -24.23 -15.51
CA TRP A 585 -7.25 -24.79 -14.35
C TRP A 585 -6.36 -25.60 -13.39
N LYS A 586 -5.21 -26.10 -13.87
CA LYS A 586 -4.27 -26.93 -13.10
C LYS A 586 -3.16 -26.12 -12.46
N ALA A 587 -3.17 -24.80 -12.65
CA ALA A 587 -2.10 -23.94 -12.17
C ALA A 587 -2.05 -23.90 -10.61
N PRO A 588 -0.85 -23.88 -10.01
CA PRO A 588 -0.68 -23.93 -8.54
C PRO A 588 -1.45 -22.85 -7.76
N HIS A 589 -1.57 -21.64 -8.32
CA HIS A 589 -2.29 -20.54 -7.68
C HIS A 589 -3.79 -20.82 -7.46
N LEU A 590 -4.45 -21.52 -8.40
CA LEU A 590 -5.87 -21.90 -8.26
C LEU A 590 -6.04 -23.01 -7.22
N ALA A 591 -5.12 -23.98 -7.19
CA ALA A 591 -5.12 -25.02 -6.17
C ALA A 591 -4.96 -24.40 -4.76
N ALA A 592 -3.99 -23.50 -4.59
CA ALA A 592 -3.80 -22.78 -3.34
C ALA A 592 -5.03 -21.95 -2.93
N LEU A 593 -5.70 -21.29 -3.88
CA LEU A 593 -6.92 -20.51 -3.61
C LEU A 593 -8.07 -21.42 -3.14
N ARG A 594 -8.29 -22.56 -3.80
CA ARG A 594 -9.30 -23.56 -3.43
C ARG A 594 -9.03 -24.13 -2.04
N ASP A 595 -7.78 -24.50 -1.77
CA ASP A 595 -7.34 -25.06 -0.48
C ASP A 595 -7.48 -24.02 0.66
N ALA A 596 -7.18 -22.75 0.39
CA ALA A 596 -7.27 -21.68 1.39
C ALA A 596 -8.71 -21.32 1.76
N ILE A 597 -9.64 -21.29 0.78
CA ILE A 597 -11.06 -21.03 1.05
C ILE A 597 -11.74 -22.25 1.68
N ASN A 598 -11.38 -23.46 1.22
CA ASN A 598 -11.90 -24.73 1.72
C ASN A 598 -13.43 -24.74 1.80
N LEU A 599 -14.13 -24.70 0.66
CA LEU A 599 -15.61 -24.63 0.66
C LEU A 599 -16.27 -25.81 1.38
N SER A 600 -15.69 -27.01 1.31
CA SER A 600 -16.22 -28.23 1.93
C SER A 600 -16.07 -28.25 3.46
N ASP A 601 -15.29 -27.32 4.03
CA ASP A 601 -15.00 -27.23 5.46
C ASP A 601 -14.34 -28.50 6.03
N GLU A 602 -13.49 -29.12 5.21
CA GLU A 602 -12.76 -30.32 5.61
C GLU A 602 -11.65 -29.97 6.61
N THR A 603 -11.60 -30.71 7.73
CA THR A 603 -10.54 -30.63 8.74
C THR A 603 -9.15 -31.01 8.20
N THR A 604 -9.10 -31.67 7.03
CA THR A 604 -7.91 -32.18 6.35
C THR A 604 -7.10 -31.13 5.57
N THR A 605 -7.52 -29.86 5.53
CA THR A 605 -6.75 -28.75 4.89
C THR A 605 -5.48 -28.33 5.65
N ILE A 606 -4.91 -29.24 6.44
CA ILE A 606 -3.57 -29.15 7.00
C ILE A 606 -2.51 -29.45 5.93
N GLY A 607 -2.88 -30.22 4.88
CA GLY A 607 -1.96 -30.70 3.85
C GLY A 607 -1.35 -29.65 2.92
N PHE A 608 -1.78 -28.38 2.96
CA PHE A 608 -1.18 -27.32 2.13
C PHE A 608 -0.12 -26.49 2.88
N ILE A 609 0.01 -26.62 4.20
CA ILE A 609 1.05 -25.91 4.96
C ILE A 609 2.44 -26.40 4.51
N SER A 610 2.56 -27.67 4.10
CA SER A 610 3.78 -28.23 3.51
C SER A 610 4.20 -27.52 2.22
N ARG A 611 3.25 -27.12 1.36
CA ARG A 611 3.53 -26.39 0.11
C ARG A 611 4.11 -24.98 0.34
N GLY A 612 3.90 -24.40 1.51
CA GLY A 612 4.38 -23.06 1.85
C GLY A 612 5.86 -22.98 2.24
N GLU A 613 6.48 -24.10 2.62
CA GLU A 613 7.84 -24.13 3.17
C GLU A 613 8.90 -24.69 2.20
N ASP A 614 8.50 -25.34 1.10
CA ASP A 614 9.42 -25.93 0.10
C ASP A 614 10.09 -24.90 -0.84
N ALA A 615 9.98 -23.59 -0.57
CA ALA A 615 10.73 -22.57 -1.31
C ALA A 615 12.08 -22.30 -0.60
N PRO A 616 13.23 -22.42 -1.30
CA PRO A 616 14.53 -22.19 -0.69
C PRO A 616 14.61 -20.75 -0.15
N GLY A 617 15.08 -20.61 1.09
CA GLY A 617 15.35 -19.31 1.71
C GLY A 617 16.23 -18.45 0.80
N GLU A 618 15.86 -17.17 0.67
CA GLU A 618 16.66 -16.18 -0.04
C GLU A 618 18.11 -16.16 0.49
N PRO A 619 19.13 -16.08 -0.38
CA PRO A 619 20.42 -15.55 0.02
C PRO A 619 20.36 -14.02 0.05
N GLY A 620 20.65 -13.45 1.23
CA GLY A 620 21.38 -12.19 1.45
C GLY A 620 20.80 -10.89 0.90
#